data_AF-A0A519VNL6-F1
#
_entry.id   AF-A0A519VNL6-F1
#
_cell.length_a   1.000
_cell.length_b   1.000
_cell.length_c   1.000
_cell.angle_alpha   90.00
_cell.angle_beta   90.00
_cell.angle_gamma   90.00
#
_symmetry.space_group_name_H-M   'P 1'
#
loop_
_entity.id
_entity.type
_entity.pdbx_description
1 polymer ?
#
loop_
_entity_poly.entity_id
_entity_poly.type
_entity_poly.pdbx_seq_one_letter_code
_entity_poly.pdbx_strand_id
1 'polypeptide(L)'
;MSNKMEAKPKTNSEKNGYAIYSYVITLIILMLVIISGFAINIYIMNKQFTKNRTALSNSKQVNNPLKNLKVNSKKQIRLKEEDLYRFNNHIDYLTEKVENEVKRSQENNQYDIDRINTFLAIGIGLLAIIGGLLPLVVNFFSRESLDKRMECIEDDAELIQLSSSEAKRQAITAKNEAAKATKNLGKIEEKVKSVNKGVEQLTSELEPLKKGLDAVKEATKKIPYIDLLVFQNAVAKLTSTDALKLFIGASRYTDVAAYLQNLISAIDSFDDDLFKNNTDFDAKYFKNVITELKLALRMGPIRRIPDGRSFQEKIDEVVSQLDTFETMKTKDFKTQLLTVSTTITELKNLVETKR
;
A
#
# COMPACT_ATOMS: atom_id res chain seq x y z
N MET A 1 13.57 33.54 -10.67
CA MET A 1 14.05 33.23 -12.03
C MET A 1 12.85 32.79 -12.86
N SER A 2 12.67 33.45 -14.00
CA SER A 2 11.48 33.42 -14.86
C SER A 2 11.29 32.06 -15.53
N ASN A 3 10.11 31.44 -15.37
CA ASN A 3 9.72 30.27 -16.15
C ASN A 3 9.33 30.75 -17.55
N LYS A 4 10.26 30.62 -18.51
CA LYS A 4 10.03 30.91 -19.92
C LYS A 4 9.38 29.66 -20.52
N MET A 5 8.05 29.71 -20.72
CA MET A 5 7.36 28.72 -21.54
C MET A 5 7.85 28.87 -22.99
N GLU A 6 8.72 27.95 -23.41
CA GLU A 6 9.04 27.78 -24.84
C GLU A 6 7.81 27.22 -25.55
N ALA A 7 7.27 28.01 -26.47
CA ALA A 7 6.22 27.57 -27.37
C ALA A 7 6.78 26.46 -28.27
N LYS A 8 6.23 25.26 -28.15
CA LYS A 8 6.50 24.15 -29.08
C LYS A 8 6.29 24.63 -30.53
N PRO A 9 7.21 24.34 -31.45
CA PRO A 9 7.05 24.70 -32.86
C PRO A 9 5.86 23.92 -33.42
N LYS A 10 4.92 24.64 -34.04
CA LYS A 10 3.79 24.04 -34.78
C LYS A 10 4.34 23.07 -35.82
N THR A 11 3.93 21.81 -35.69
CA THR A 11 4.34 20.71 -36.57
C THR A 11 3.91 21.02 -38.01
N ASN A 12 4.74 20.61 -38.99
CA ASN A 12 4.48 20.81 -40.43
C ASN A 12 3.12 20.26 -40.92
N SER A 13 2.45 19.44 -40.11
CA SER A 13 1.09 18.92 -40.34
C SER A 13 0.02 20.04 -40.36
N GLU A 14 0.09 21.04 -39.46
CA GLU A 14 -0.92 22.11 -39.41
C GLU A 14 -0.88 23.04 -40.64
N LYS A 15 0.30 23.28 -41.21
CA LYS A 15 0.46 24.12 -42.41
C LYS A 15 -0.10 23.46 -43.67
N ASN A 16 -0.01 22.13 -43.75
CA ASN A 16 -0.50 21.37 -44.91
C ASN A 16 -2.02 21.21 -44.89
N GLY A 17 -2.63 21.10 -43.70
CA GLY A 17 -4.09 21.08 -43.55
C GLY A 17 -4.74 22.35 -44.11
N TYR A 18 -4.23 23.53 -43.75
CA TYR A 18 -4.80 24.80 -44.19
C TYR A 18 -4.73 25.01 -45.70
N ALA A 19 -3.62 24.59 -46.33
CA ALA A 19 -3.47 24.64 -47.79
C ALA A 19 -4.50 23.75 -48.49
N ILE A 20 -4.77 22.56 -47.97
CA ILE A 20 -5.71 21.60 -48.56
C ILE A 20 -7.16 22.05 -48.34
N TYR A 21 -7.52 22.56 -47.16
CA TYR A 21 -8.84 23.18 -46.94
C TYR A 21 -9.08 24.36 -47.89
N SER A 22 -8.05 25.18 -48.12
CA SER A 22 -8.11 26.22 -49.14
C SER A 22 -8.43 25.62 -50.50
N TYR A 23 -7.73 24.56 -50.94
CA TYR A 23 -8.01 23.90 -52.22
C TYR A 23 -9.43 23.37 -52.34
N VAL A 24 -9.96 22.72 -51.29
CA VAL A 24 -11.35 22.21 -51.28
C VAL A 24 -12.36 23.36 -51.41
N ILE A 25 -12.15 24.46 -50.69
CA ILE A 25 -12.99 25.65 -50.77
C ILE A 25 -12.94 26.28 -52.17
N THR A 26 -11.75 26.40 -52.78
CA THR A 26 -11.62 26.92 -54.15
C THR A 26 -12.35 26.03 -55.16
N LEU A 27 -12.31 24.71 -54.96
CA LEU A 27 -12.97 23.73 -55.83
C LEU A 27 -14.50 23.81 -55.72
N ILE A 28 -15.03 24.02 -54.51
CA ILE A 28 -16.47 24.25 -54.28
C ILE A 28 -16.91 25.56 -54.94
N ILE A 29 -16.12 26.64 -54.81
CA ILE A 29 -16.41 27.92 -55.45
C ILE A 29 -16.41 27.79 -56.97
N LEU A 30 -15.44 27.07 -57.54
CA LEU A 30 -15.38 26.79 -58.98
C LEU A 30 -16.64 26.03 -59.46
N MET A 31 -17.07 25.01 -58.71
CA MET A 31 -18.32 24.28 -58.99
C MET A 31 -19.54 25.20 -58.99
N LEU A 32 -19.66 26.10 -58.01
CA LEU A 32 -20.77 27.04 -57.93
C LEU A 32 -20.78 28.03 -59.11
N VAL A 33 -19.61 28.50 -59.56
CA VAL A 33 -19.48 29.36 -60.74
C VAL A 33 -19.94 28.62 -61.99
N ILE A 34 -19.53 27.36 -62.16
CA ILE A 34 -19.94 26.52 -63.29
C ILE A 34 -21.47 26.31 -63.29
N ILE A 35 -22.06 25.94 -62.14
CA ILE A 35 -23.51 25.75 -62.00
C ILE A 35 -24.28 27.05 -62.29
N SER A 36 -23.80 28.18 -61.80
CA SER A 36 -24.41 29.49 -62.06
C SER A 36 -24.36 29.85 -63.55
N GLY A 37 -23.25 29.58 -64.23
CA GLY A 37 -23.13 29.77 -65.68
C GLY A 37 -24.13 28.93 -66.47
N PHE A 38 -24.34 27.67 -66.05
CA PHE A 38 -25.35 26.80 -66.66
C PHE A 38 -26.78 27.28 -66.42
N ALA A 39 -27.12 27.73 -65.21
CA ALA A 39 -28.45 28.24 -64.89
C ALA A 39 -28.83 29.46 -65.77
N ILE A 40 -27.88 30.36 -66.01
CA ILE A 40 -28.06 31.51 -66.89
C ILE A 40 -28.32 31.08 -68.33
N ASN A 41 -27.55 30.10 -68.83
CA ASN A 41 -27.68 29.64 -70.21
C ASN A 41 -29.04 28.95 -70.48
N ILE A 42 -29.50 28.13 -69.52
CA ILE A 42 -30.84 27.51 -69.56
C ILE A 42 -31.94 28.59 -69.56
N TYR A 43 -31.80 29.63 -68.75
CA TYR A 43 -32.76 30.73 -68.70
C TYR A 43 -32.88 31.47 -70.04
N ILE A 44 -31.75 31.75 -70.71
CA ILE A 44 -31.74 32.42 -72.01
C ILE A 44 -32.44 31.57 -73.08
N MET A 45 -32.14 30.27 -73.15
CA MET A 45 -32.81 29.34 -74.08
C MET A 45 -34.32 29.32 -73.89
N ASN A 46 -34.79 29.24 -72.64
CA ASN A 46 -36.21 29.11 -72.35
C ASN A 46 -37.02 30.37 -72.74
N LYS A 47 -36.38 31.55 -72.65
CA LYS A 47 -37.00 32.83 -73.07
C LYS A 47 -37.17 32.94 -74.59
N GLN A 48 -36.28 32.36 -75.39
CA GLN A 48 -36.41 32.37 -76.85
C GLN A 48 -37.58 31.48 -77.33
N PHE A 49 -37.81 30.34 -76.66
CA PHE A 49 -38.92 29.43 -76.98
C PHE A 49 -40.31 30.05 -76.85
N THR A 50 -40.55 30.80 -75.78
CA THR A 50 -41.86 31.42 -75.53
C THR A 50 -42.24 32.44 -76.62
N LYS A 51 -41.24 33.13 -77.19
CA LYS A 51 -41.42 34.11 -78.27
C LYS A 51 -41.74 33.46 -79.63
N ASN A 52 -41.17 32.29 -79.93
CA ASN A 52 -41.43 31.59 -81.19
C ASN A 52 -42.79 30.87 -81.21
N ARG A 53 -43.28 30.43 -80.04
CA ARG A 53 -44.59 29.75 -79.93
C ARG A 53 -45.76 30.71 -80.18
N THR A 54 -45.63 31.98 -79.79
CA THR A 54 -46.66 33.01 -80.01
C THR A 54 -46.84 33.34 -81.49
N ALA A 55 -45.76 33.30 -82.28
CA ALA A 55 -45.80 33.55 -83.73
C ALA A 55 -46.53 32.44 -84.54
N LEU A 56 -46.64 31.22 -84.00
CA LEU A 56 -47.26 30.06 -84.67
C LEU A 56 -48.80 30.17 -84.76
N SER A 57 -49.44 30.89 -83.84
CA SER A 57 -50.92 30.94 -83.74
C SER A 57 -51.62 31.82 -84.79
N ASN A 58 -50.88 32.65 -85.53
CA ASN A 58 -51.44 33.67 -86.42
C ASN A 58 -51.53 33.27 -87.91
N SER A 59 -51.34 32.00 -88.27
CA SER A 59 -51.43 31.59 -89.69
C SER A 59 -52.89 31.51 -90.16
N LYS A 60 -53.27 32.40 -91.08
CA LYS A 60 -54.63 32.50 -91.66
C LYS A 60 -55.06 31.21 -92.37
N GLN A 61 -56.32 30.81 -92.17
CA GLN A 61 -57.02 29.79 -92.96
C GLN A 61 -57.07 30.20 -94.44
N VAL A 62 -56.76 29.25 -95.33
CA VAL A 62 -56.67 29.48 -96.77
C VAL A 62 -58.00 29.10 -97.40
N ASN A 63 -58.59 30.01 -98.18
CA ASN A 63 -59.84 29.76 -98.90
C ASN A 63 -59.60 28.81 -100.08
N ASN A 64 -60.44 27.78 -100.20
CA ASN A 64 -60.39 26.78 -101.26
C ASN A 64 -60.77 27.40 -102.63
N PRO A 65 -59.87 27.39 -103.64
CA PRO A 65 -60.13 27.99 -104.95
C PRO A 65 -61.23 27.26 -105.76
N LEU A 66 -61.60 26.02 -105.38
CA LEU A 66 -62.63 25.22 -106.05
C LEU A 66 -64.06 25.54 -105.59
N LYS A 67 -64.23 26.41 -104.58
CA LYS A 67 -65.52 26.60 -103.89
C LYS A 67 -66.61 27.24 -104.77
N ASN A 68 -66.26 27.86 -105.90
CA ASN A 68 -67.19 28.66 -106.72
C ASN A 68 -67.24 28.27 -108.22
N LEU A 69 -66.73 27.10 -108.61
CA LEU A 69 -66.76 26.67 -110.01
C LEU A 69 -68.19 26.24 -110.43
N LYS A 70 -68.72 26.84 -111.50
CA LYS A 70 -70.07 26.51 -112.03
C LYS A 70 -69.98 25.36 -113.04
N VAL A 71 -70.75 24.30 -112.80
CA VAL A 71 -70.83 23.11 -113.66
C VAL A 71 -71.86 23.33 -114.77
N ASN A 72 -71.52 23.04 -116.02
CA ASN A 72 -72.46 23.11 -117.14
C ASN A 72 -73.40 21.88 -117.15
N SER A 73 -74.56 21.97 -117.82
CA SER A 73 -75.62 20.95 -117.92
C SER A 73 -75.15 19.58 -118.44
N LYS A 74 -73.94 19.48 -119.00
CA LYS A 74 -73.27 18.22 -119.39
C LYS A 74 -72.31 17.65 -118.33
N LYS A 75 -72.38 18.14 -117.08
CA LYS A 75 -71.44 17.82 -115.97
C LYS A 75 -69.96 18.10 -116.29
N GLN A 76 -69.68 18.94 -117.28
CA GLN A 76 -68.33 19.33 -117.65
C GLN A 76 -68.01 20.69 -117.01
N ILE A 77 -66.87 20.76 -116.31
CA ILE A 77 -66.28 22.00 -115.81
C ILE A 77 -65.39 22.53 -116.93
N ARG A 78 -65.79 23.63 -117.57
CA ARG A 78 -64.90 24.37 -118.47
C ARG A 78 -64.11 25.36 -117.64
N LEU A 79 -62.87 25.00 -117.31
CA LEU A 79 -61.93 25.91 -116.66
C LEU A 79 -61.60 27.03 -117.63
N LYS A 80 -61.77 28.29 -117.20
CA LYS A 80 -61.22 29.43 -117.92
C LYS A 80 -59.71 29.51 -117.66
N GLU A 81 -58.99 30.21 -118.52
CA GLU A 81 -57.56 30.50 -118.31
C GLU A 81 -57.30 31.17 -116.95
N GLU A 82 -58.22 32.03 -116.51
CA GLU A 82 -58.21 32.64 -115.17
C GLU A 82 -58.33 31.63 -114.02
N ASP A 83 -59.11 30.55 -114.20
CA ASP A 83 -59.27 29.50 -113.19
C ASP A 83 -58.01 28.63 -113.09
N LEU A 84 -57.37 28.36 -114.23
CA LEU A 84 -56.07 27.68 -114.29
C LEU A 84 -54.97 28.52 -113.64
N TYR A 85 -54.98 29.83 -113.87
CA TYR A 85 -54.05 30.76 -113.22
C TYR A 85 -54.25 30.80 -111.69
N ARG A 86 -55.50 30.85 -111.22
CA ARG A 86 -55.81 30.77 -109.78
C ARG A 86 -55.40 29.44 -109.15
N PHE A 87 -55.54 28.35 -109.90
CA PHE A 87 -55.12 27.02 -109.44
C PHE A 87 -53.61 26.95 -109.29
N ASN A 88 -52.85 27.36 -110.32
CA ASN A 88 -51.39 27.37 -110.27
C ASN A 88 -50.87 28.25 -109.12
N ASN A 89 -51.41 29.46 -108.95
CA ASN A 89 -51.03 30.31 -107.81
C ASN A 89 -51.33 29.67 -106.44
N HIS A 90 -52.39 28.87 -106.33
CA HIS A 90 -52.70 28.17 -105.08
C HIS A 90 -51.77 26.96 -104.87
N ILE A 91 -51.40 26.25 -105.93
CA ILE A 91 -50.40 25.17 -105.87
C ILE A 91 -49.03 25.76 -105.50
N ASP A 92 -48.63 26.89 -106.07
CA ASP A 92 -47.40 27.59 -105.71
C ASP A 92 -47.44 28.04 -104.24
N TYR A 93 -48.55 28.62 -103.78
CA TYR A 93 -48.74 28.99 -102.38
C TYR A 93 -48.69 27.79 -101.42
N LEU A 94 -49.32 26.67 -101.78
CA LEU A 94 -49.28 25.45 -100.97
C LEU A 94 -47.88 24.84 -100.95
N THR A 95 -47.19 24.86 -102.09
CA THR A 95 -45.81 24.38 -102.22
C THR A 95 -44.89 25.22 -101.34
N GLU A 96 -44.99 26.55 -101.41
CA GLU A 96 -44.25 27.49 -100.55
C GLU A 96 -44.57 27.23 -99.06
N LYS A 97 -45.83 27.00 -98.71
CA LYS A 97 -46.23 26.73 -97.32
C LYS A 97 -45.70 25.39 -96.80
N VAL A 98 -45.74 24.33 -97.61
CA VAL A 98 -45.18 23.02 -97.25
C VAL A 98 -43.66 23.11 -97.14
N GLU A 99 -42.99 23.78 -98.07
CA GLU A 99 -41.54 23.97 -98.02
C GLU A 99 -41.11 24.77 -96.78
N ASN A 100 -41.87 25.82 -96.43
CA ASN A 100 -41.64 26.59 -95.21
C ASN A 100 -41.89 25.77 -93.95
N GLU A 101 -42.91 24.91 -93.92
CA GLU A 101 -43.17 24.05 -92.76
C GLU A 101 -42.11 22.94 -92.62
N VAL A 102 -41.63 22.38 -93.73
CA VAL A 102 -40.52 21.40 -93.74
C VAL A 102 -39.22 22.04 -93.24
N LYS A 103 -38.86 23.23 -93.76
CA LYS A 103 -37.69 23.99 -93.29
C LYS A 103 -37.81 24.30 -91.80
N ARG A 104 -38.98 24.76 -91.35
CA ARG A 104 -39.25 25.02 -89.93
C ARG A 104 -39.15 23.77 -89.06
N SER A 105 -39.67 22.63 -89.53
CA SER A 105 -39.55 21.37 -88.81
C SER A 105 -38.10 20.90 -88.72
N GLN A 106 -37.30 21.09 -89.77
CA GLN A 106 -35.87 20.79 -89.76
C GLN A 106 -35.11 21.70 -88.79
N GLU A 107 -35.38 23.00 -88.78
CA GLU A 107 -34.79 23.96 -87.84
C GLU A 107 -35.15 23.62 -86.38
N ASN A 108 -36.41 23.29 -86.10
CA ASN A 108 -36.84 22.88 -84.76
C ASN A 108 -36.16 21.58 -84.31
N ASN A 109 -36.07 20.58 -85.20
CA ASN A 109 -35.42 19.31 -84.88
C ASN A 109 -33.91 19.49 -84.64
N GLN A 110 -33.24 20.33 -85.44
CA GLN A 110 -31.83 20.64 -85.24
C GLN A 110 -31.62 21.32 -83.87
N TYR A 111 -32.49 22.26 -83.51
CA TYR A 111 -32.45 22.92 -82.22
C TYR A 111 -32.66 21.95 -81.03
N ASP A 112 -33.57 20.98 -81.16
CA ASP A 112 -33.78 19.96 -80.13
C ASP A 112 -32.59 18.99 -80.01
N ILE A 113 -31.94 18.64 -81.12
CA ILE A 113 -30.72 17.83 -81.13
C ILE A 113 -29.58 18.58 -80.42
N ASP A 114 -29.38 19.87 -80.71
CA ASP A 114 -28.35 20.68 -80.07
C ASP A 114 -28.59 20.82 -78.56
N ARG A 115 -29.86 20.93 -78.14
CA ARG A 115 -30.25 20.91 -76.74
C ARG A 115 -29.91 19.58 -76.08
N ILE A 116 -30.29 18.45 -76.69
CA ILE A 116 -30.02 17.12 -76.14
C ILE A 116 -28.52 16.88 -76.02
N ASN A 117 -27.75 17.24 -77.04
CA ASN A 117 -26.29 17.13 -77.03
C ASN A 117 -25.67 18.00 -75.93
N THR A 118 -26.19 19.21 -75.71
CA THR A 118 -25.74 20.08 -74.61
C THR A 118 -26.04 19.45 -73.25
N PHE A 119 -27.25 18.93 -73.02
CA PHE A 119 -27.60 18.27 -71.75
C PHE A 119 -26.78 16.99 -71.52
N LEU A 120 -26.53 16.21 -72.56
CA LEU A 120 -25.70 15.02 -72.51
C LEU A 120 -24.24 15.37 -72.17
N ALA A 121 -23.68 16.40 -72.82
CA ALA A 121 -22.33 16.88 -72.54
C ALA A 121 -22.19 17.38 -71.10
N ILE A 122 -23.20 18.08 -70.57
CA ILE A 122 -23.26 18.50 -69.16
C ILE A 122 -23.30 17.29 -68.22
N GLY A 123 -24.16 16.30 -68.52
CA GLY A 123 -24.27 15.08 -67.72
C GLY A 123 -22.96 14.29 -67.66
N ILE A 124 -22.31 14.11 -68.81
CA ILE A 124 -20.99 13.45 -68.90
C ILE A 124 -19.92 14.24 -68.14
N GLY A 125 -19.89 15.58 -68.30
CA GLY A 125 -18.95 16.44 -67.59
C GLY A 125 -19.09 16.33 -66.06
N LEU A 126 -20.32 16.32 -65.55
CA LEU A 126 -20.58 16.20 -64.11
C LEU A 126 -20.19 14.82 -63.57
N LEU A 127 -20.48 13.75 -64.31
CA LEU A 127 -20.06 12.39 -63.94
C LEU A 127 -18.54 12.24 -63.94
N ALA A 128 -17.83 12.86 -64.90
CA ALA A 128 -16.36 12.84 -64.93
C ALA A 128 -15.75 13.57 -63.72
N ILE A 129 -16.32 14.69 -63.31
CA ILE A 129 -15.87 15.44 -62.12
C ILE A 129 -16.09 14.61 -60.85
N ILE A 130 -17.28 14.01 -60.69
CA ILE A 130 -17.57 13.13 -59.54
C ILE A 130 -16.63 11.92 -59.54
N GLY A 131 -16.45 11.26 -60.69
CA GLY A 131 -15.57 10.10 -60.82
C GLY A 131 -14.10 10.39 -60.51
N GLY A 132 -13.61 11.59 -60.83
CA GLY A 132 -12.25 12.01 -60.51
C GLY A 132 -12.06 12.44 -59.05
N LEU A 133 -13.05 13.09 -58.44
CA LEU A 133 -12.94 13.64 -57.08
C LEU A 133 -13.23 12.62 -55.98
N LEU A 134 -14.16 11.70 -56.19
CA LEU A 134 -14.58 10.74 -55.16
C LEU A 134 -13.40 9.91 -54.61
N PRO A 135 -12.50 9.34 -55.46
CA PRO A 135 -11.36 8.56 -54.96
C PRO A 135 -10.35 9.41 -54.18
N LEU A 136 -10.14 10.68 -54.58
CA LEU A 136 -9.23 11.60 -53.90
C LEU A 136 -9.72 11.91 -52.49
N VAL A 137 -11.03 12.16 -52.34
CA VAL A 137 -11.64 12.44 -51.03
C VAL A 137 -11.56 11.21 -50.11
N VAL A 138 -11.88 10.02 -50.62
CA VAL A 138 -11.82 8.77 -49.83
C VAL A 138 -10.39 8.46 -49.39
N ASN A 139 -9.41 8.60 -50.30
CA ASN A 139 -8.01 8.35 -49.97
C ASN A 139 -7.47 9.36 -48.94
N PHE A 140 -7.90 10.63 -49.01
CA PHE A 140 -7.51 11.66 -48.05
C PHE A 140 -8.01 11.37 -46.63
N PHE A 141 -9.32 11.12 -46.46
CA PHE A 141 -9.87 10.79 -45.13
C PHE A 141 -9.29 9.50 -44.57
N SER A 142 -9.00 8.52 -45.44
CA SER A 142 -8.35 7.28 -45.03
C SER A 142 -6.94 7.55 -44.51
N ARG A 143 -6.13 8.33 -45.23
CA ARG A 143 -4.77 8.66 -44.84
C ARG A 143 -4.69 9.47 -43.54
N GLU A 144 -5.52 10.50 -43.39
CA GLU A 144 -5.55 11.29 -42.15
C GLU A 144 -5.95 10.43 -40.94
N SER A 145 -6.90 9.50 -41.12
CA SER A 145 -7.31 8.59 -40.05
C SER A 145 -6.23 7.56 -39.70
N LEU A 146 -5.44 7.13 -40.69
CA LEU A 146 -4.32 6.21 -40.49
C LEU A 146 -3.15 6.91 -39.80
N ASP A 147 -2.80 8.13 -40.21
CA ASP A 147 -1.70 8.89 -39.60
C ASP A 147 -1.99 9.16 -38.11
N LYS A 148 -3.21 9.57 -37.76
CA LYS A 148 -3.62 9.77 -36.35
C LYS A 148 -3.57 8.49 -35.51
N ARG A 149 -3.96 7.35 -36.10
CA ARG A 149 -3.88 6.05 -35.43
C ARG A 149 -2.44 5.60 -35.25
N MET A 150 -1.58 5.89 -36.21
CA MET A 150 -0.16 5.56 -36.16
C MET A 150 0.55 6.36 -35.05
N GLU A 151 0.25 7.66 -34.93
CA GLU A 151 0.78 8.53 -33.87
C GLU A 151 0.39 8.01 -32.47
N CYS A 152 -0.87 7.61 -32.28
CA CYS A 152 -1.30 7.00 -31.00
C CYS A 152 -0.58 5.69 -30.69
N ILE A 153 -0.32 4.85 -31.71
CA ILE A 153 0.41 3.58 -31.53
C ILE A 153 1.87 3.84 -31.20
N GLU A 154 2.49 4.87 -31.78
CA GLU A 154 3.87 5.27 -31.50
C GLU A 154 4.03 5.78 -30.05
N ASP A 155 3.10 6.63 -29.60
CA ASP A 155 3.03 7.11 -28.21
C ASP A 155 2.86 5.94 -27.21
N ASP A 156 1.96 4.99 -27.51
CA ASP A 156 1.75 3.81 -26.68
C ASP A 156 3.02 2.91 -26.65
N ALA A 157 3.70 2.77 -27.78
CA ALA A 157 4.94 1.99 -27.87
C ALA A 157 6.07 2.63 -27.06
N GLU A 158 6.22 3.95 -27.08
CA GLU A 158 7.20 4.68 -26.27
C GLU A 158 6.89 4.51 -24.77
N LEU A 159 5.62 4.62 -24.37
CA LEU A 159 5.19 4.41 -22.99
C LEU A 159 5.47 2.98 -22.51
N ILE A 160 5.23 1.98 -23.35
CA ILE A 160 5.54 0.58 -23.06
C ILE A 160 7.06 0.38 -22.93
N GLN A 161 7.86 1.01 -23.79
CA GLN A 161 9.32 0.92 -23.74
C GLN A 161 9.90 1.55 -22.46
N LEU A 162 9.38 2.71 -22.05
CA LEU A 162 9.73 3.37 -20.79
C LEU A 162 9.36 2.49 -19.59
N SER A 163 8.13 1.97 -19.56
CA SER A 163 7.63 1.11 -18.49
C SER A 163 8.44 -0.20 -18.39
N SER A 164 8.80 -0.79 -19.53
CA SER A 164 9.65 -1.98 -19.60
C SER A 164 11.07 -1.72 -19.08
N SER A 165 11.65 -0.56 -19.42
CA SER A 165 12.97 -0.16 -18.94
C SER A 165 12.99 0.07 -17.42
N GLU A 166 11.95 0.70 -16.89
CA GLU A 166 11.77 0.90 -15.45
C GLU A 166 11.59 -0.44 -14.73
N ALA A 167 10.75 -1.34 -15.25
CA ALA A 167 10.57 -2.68 -14.71
C ALA A 167 11.88 -3.49 -14.71
N LYS A 168 12.68 -3.40 -15.77
CA LYS A 168 14.00 -4.03 -15.85
C LYS A 168 14.96 -3.47 -14.79
N ARG A 169 14.94 -2.16 -14.56
CA ARG A 169 15.75 -1.51 -13.51
C ARG A 169 15.35 -1.99 -12.11
N GLN A 170 14.04 -2.07 -11.84
CA GLN A 170 13.52 -2.60 -10.59
C GLN A 170 13.91 -4.08 -10.38
N ALA A 171 13.80 -4.91 -11.42
CA ALA A 171 14.21 -6.31 -11.35
C ALA A 171 15.71 -6.50 -11.05
N ILE A 172 16.58 -5.67 -11.66
CA ILE A 172 18.02 -5.68 -11.37
C ILE A 172 18.28 -5.26 -9.91
N THR A 173 17.58 -4.24 -9.42
CA THR A 173 17.70 -3.75 -8.04
C THR A 173 17.29 -4.84 -7.05
N ALA A 174 16.12 -5.44 -7.24
CA ALA A 174 15.62 -6.53 -6.42
C ALA A 174 16.58 -7.74 -6.41
N LYS A 175 17.15 -8.10 -7.58
CA LYS A 175 18.16 -9.16 -7.67
C LYS A 175 19.42 -8.85 -6.85
N ASN A 176 19.90 -7.60 -6.90
CA ASN A 176 21.06 -7.18 -6.14
C ASN A 176 20.79 -7.16 -4.63
N GLU A 177 19.60 -6.73 -4.22
CA GLU A 177 19.16 -6.77 -2.82
C GLU A 177 19.04 -8.20 -2.30
N ALA A 178 18.44 -9.10 -3.09
CA ALA A 178 18.37 -10.53 -2.78
C ALA A 178 19.76 -11.14 -2.60
N ALA A 179 20.71 -10.84 -3.50
CA ALA A 179 22.09 -11.31 -3.39
C ALA A 179 22.78 -10.80 -2.11
N LYS A 180 22.54 -9.54 -1.72
CA LYS A 180 23.03 -8.99 -0.44
C LYS A 180 22.41 -9.71 0.76
N ALA A 181 21.10 -9.97 0.73
CA ALA A 181 20.39 -10.69 1.79
C ALA A 181 20.94 -12.12 1.96
N THR A 182 21.15 -12.86 0.87
CA THR A 182 21.77 -14.19 0.90
C THR A 182 23.17 -14.17 1.50
N LYS A 183 24.00 -13.18 1.14
CA LYS A 183 25.34 -13.02 1.73
C LYS A 183 25.27 -12.73 3.23
N ASN A 184 24.31 -11.93 3.67
CA ASN A 184 24.11 -11.64 5.10
C ASN A 184 23.61 -12.87 5.86
N LEU A 185 22.73 -13.68 5.27
CA LEU A 185 22.30 -14.96 5.83
C LEU A 185 23.48 -15.91 6.07
N GLY A 186 24.40 -16.04 5.11
CA GLY A 186 25.61 -16.84 5.29
C GLY A 186 26.47 -16.39 6.48
N LYS A 187 26.63 -15.07 6.67
CA LYS A 187 27.34 -14.50 7.83
C LYS A 187 26.61 -14.77 9.15
N ILE A 188 25.27 -14.73 9.15
CA ILE A 188 24.47 -15.04 10.35
C ILE A 188 24.63 -16.51 10.69
N GLU A 189 24.60 -17.41 9.70
CA GLU A 189 24.80 -18.85 9.92
C GLU A 189 26.17 -19.15 10.54
N GLU A 190 27.23 -18.50 10.07
CA GLU A 190 28.57 -18.60 10.68
C GLU A 190 28.58 -18.13 12.14
N LYS A 191 27.93 -17.00 12.43
CA LYS A 191 27.78 -16.50 13.82
C LYS A 191 26.98 -17.44 14.70
N VAL A 192 25.92 -18.05 14.18
CA VAL A 192 25.12 -19.04 14.93
C VAL A 192 25.95 -20.27 15.24
N LYS A 193 26.75 -20.76 14.28
CA LYS A 193 27.68 -21.88 14.51
C LYS A 193 28.72 -21.55 15.57
N SER A 194 29.28 -20.33 15.59
CA SER A 194 30.25 -19.94 16.62
C SER A 194 29.60 -19.79 18.00
N VAL A 195 28.39 -19.24 18.09
CA VAL A 195 27.62 -19.16 19.33
C VAL A 195 27.29 -20.54 19.86
N ASN A 196 26.82 -21.47 19.02
CA ASN A 196 26.53 -22.84 19.45
C ASN A 196 27.76 -23.54 20.02
N LYS A 197 28.92 -23.39 19.38
CA LYS A 197 30.18 -23.92 19.94
C LYS A 197 30.52 -23.32 21.30
N GLY A 198 30.31 -22.01 21.47
CA GLY A 198 30.50 -21.33 22.76
C GLY A 198 29.54 -21.85 23.84
N VAL A 199 28.28 -22.13 23.48
CA VAL A 199 27.28 -22.70 24.39
C VAL A 199 27.63 -24.12 24.79
N GLU A 200 28.06 -24.96 23.84
CA GLU A 200 28.52 -26.33 24.13
C GLU A 200 29.72 -26.31 25.11
N GLN A 201 30.67 -25.41 24.88
CA GLN A 201 31.83 -25.24 25.74
C GLN A 201 31.45 -24.77 27.15
N LEU A 202 30.59 -23.75 27.26
CA LEU A 202 30.03 -23.29 28.54
C LEU A 202 29.28 -24.41 29.28
N THR A 203 28.51 -25.22 28.55
CA THR A 203 27.77 -26.35 29.14
C THR A 203 28.74 -27.40 29.69
N SER A 204 29.82 -27.70 28.96
CA SER A 204 30.85 -28.63 29.41
C SER A 204 31.64 -28.12 30.63
N GLU A 205 31.82 -26.80 30.77
CA GLU A 205 32.45 -26.16 31.92
C GLU A 205 31.51 -26.07 33.14
N LEU A 206 30.19 -25.99 32.92
CA LEU A 206 29.19 -25.95 34.00
C LEU A 206 29.10 -27.26 34.77
N GLU A 207 29.30 -28.38 34.09
CA GLU A 207 29.17 -29.72 34.65
C GLU A 207 30.15 -30.02 35.80
N PRO A 208 31.47 -29.74 35.68
CA PRO A 208 32.41 -29.86 36.80
C PRO A 208 32.15 -28.84 37.91
N LEU A 209 31.69 -27.62 37.59
CA LEU A 209 31.31 -26.61 38.58
C LEU A 209 30.13 -27.09 39.44
N LYS A 210 29.11 -27.70 38.81
CA LYS A 210 27.96 -28.27 39.51
C LYS A 210 28.39 -29.41 40.43
N LYS A 211 29.24 -30.32 39.94
CA LYS A 211 29.83 -31.39 40.77
C LYS A 211 30.65 -30.85 41.93
N GLY A 212 31.42 -29.77 41.71
CA GLY A 212 32.17 -29.09 42.76
C GLY A 212 31.26 -28.47 43.83
N LEU A 213 30.16 -27.85 43.42
CA LEU A 213 29.17 -27.28 44.34
C LEU A 213 28.48 -28.36 45.18
N ASP A 214 28.09 -29.48 44.56
CA ASP A 214 27.50 -30.62 45.28
C ASP A 214 28.48 -31.21 46.31
N ALA A 215 29.77 -31.30 45.97
CA ALA A 215 30.81 -31.74 46.90
C ALA A 215 31.00 -30.77 48.08
N VAL A 216 30.95 -29.46 47.85
CA VAL A 216 31.00 -28.45 48.92
C VAL A 216 29.77 -28.53 49.82
N LYS A 217 28.59 -28.75 49.23
CA LYS A 217 27.33 -28.88 49.98
C LYS A 217 27.31 -30.13 50.87
N GLU A 218 27.85 -31.25 50.40
CA GLU A 218 28.01 -32.46 51.21
C GLU A 218 29.11 -32.31 52.28
N ALA A 219 30.21 -31.59 51.99
CA ALA A 219 31.24 -31.30 52.98
C ALA A 219 30.74 -30.39 54.12
N THR A 220 29.82 -29.47 53.81
CA THR A 220 29.25 -28.54 54.80
C THR A 220 28.14 -29.16 55.65
N LYS A 221 27.41 -30.17 55.15
CA LYS A 221 26.51 -30.99 55.99
C LYS A 221 27.22 -31.69 57.16
N LYS A 222 28.52 -31.96 57.04
CA LYS A 222 29.35 -32.58 58.10
C LYS A 222 29.84 -31.61 59.18
N ILE A 223 29.44 -30.33 59.16
CA ILE A 223 29.81 -29.37 60.20
C ILE A 223 28.62 -28.91 61.10
N PRO A 224 27.84 -29.83 61.72
CA PRO A 224 26.86 -29.49 62.76
C PRO A 224 27.47 -28.85 64.01
N TYR A 225 28.77 -29.08 64.23
CA TYR A 225 29.45 -28.71 65.45
C TYR A 225 29.69 -27.21 65.58
N ILE A 226 29.67 -26.41 64.51
CA ILE A 226 29.98 -24.98 64.61
C ILE A 226 28.93 -24.26 65.45
N ASP A 227 27.64 -24.43 65.18
CA ASP A 227 26.58 -23.72 65.91
C ASP A 227 26.59 -24.09 67.40
N LEU A 228 26.83 -25.38 67.69
CA LEU A 228 26.91 -25.88 69.04
C LEU A 228 28.15 -25.38 69.79
N LEU A 229 29.29 -25.27 69.10
CA LEU A 229 30.52 -24.69 69.65
C LEU A 229 30.39 -23.18 69.88
N VAL A 230 29.71 -22.46 68.98
CA VAL A 230 29.40 -21.03 69.13
C VAL A 230 28.51 -20.81 70.35
N PHE A 231 27.47 -21.64 70.51
CA PHE A 231 26.61 -21.61 71.69
C PHE A 231 27.35 -21.93 72.98
N GLN A 232 28.16 -22.99 73.00
CA GLN A 232 28.98 -23.32 74.17
C GLN A 232 29.96 -22.19 74.52
N ASN A 233 30.58 -21.54 73.53
CA ASN A 233 31.46 -20.40 73.77
C ASN A 233 30.70 -19.21 74.38
N ALA A 234 29.50 -18.92 73.89
CA ALA A 234 28.64 -17.87 74.48
C ALA A 234 28.30 -18.18 75.94
N VAL A 235 27.92 -19.43 76.25
CA VAL A 235 27.68 -19.90 77.63
C VAL A 235 28.95 -19.79 78.49
N ALA A 236 30.10 -20.22 77.96
CA ALA A 236 31.38 -20.14 78.66
C ALA A 236 31.78 -18.69 78.99
N LYS A 237 31.50 -17.72 78.11
CA LYS A 237 31.75 -16.30 78.40
C LYS A 237 30.94 -15.79 79.59
N LEU A 238 29.70 -16.27 79.77
CA LEU A 238 28.91 -15.98 80.97
C LEU A 238 29.47 -16.61 82.26
N THR A 239 30.17 -17.75 82.17
CA THR A 239 30.72 -18.46 83.34
C THR A 239 32.19 -18.12 83.63
N SER A 240 32.92 -17.58 82.67
CA SER A 240 34.38 -17.40 82.74
C SER A 240 34.86 -16.27 83.64
N THR A 241 36.16 -16.28 83.93
CA THR A 241 36.89 -15.35 84.80
C THR A 241 36.80 -13.87 84.37
N ASP A 242 36.50 -13.55 83.11
CA ASP A 242 36.26 -12.16 82.68
C ASP A 242 35.01 -11.56 83.35
N ALA A 243 34.04 -12.41 83.74
CA ALA A 243 32.92 -12.02 84.57
C ALA A 243 33.35 -11.51 85.96
N LEU A 244 34.57 -11.82 86.44
CA LEU A 244 35.12 -11.22 87.66
C LEU A 244 35.47 -9.72 87.49
N LYS A 245 35.67 -9.21 86.26
CA LYS A 245 35.87 -7.77 86.01
C LYS A 245 34.61 -6.94 86.29
N LEU A 246 33.44 -7.58 86.29
CA LEU A 246 32.14 -6.98 86.61
C LEU A 246 32.00 -6.55 88.08
N PHE A 247 32.91 -7.02 88.95
CA PHE A 247 32.92 -6.65 90.36
C PHE A 247 33.49 -5.24 90.62
N ILE A 248 34.32 -4.70 89.72
CA ILE A 248 35.19 -3.55 90.03
C ILE A 248 34.95 -2.34 89.09
N GLY A 249 34.29 -2.51 87.93
CA GLY A 249 34.15 -1.46 86.91
C GLY A 249 32.79 -0.73 86.85
N ALA A 250 32.81 0.51 86.34
CA ALA A 250 31.60 1.29 86.02
C ALA A 250 30.79 0.75 84.82
N SER A 251 31.40 -0.11 83.98
CA SER A 251 30.79 -0.70 82.77
C SER A 251 29.98 -1.98 83.02
N ARG A 252 29.82 -2.41 84.27
CA ARG A 252 29.27 -3.73 84.65
C ARG A 252 27.94 -4.09 83.98
N TYR A 253 27.00 -3.15 83.88
CA TYR A 253 25.70 -3.39 83.24
C TYR A 253 25.83 -3.55 81.72
N THR A 254 26.70 -2.77 81.08
CA THR A 254 26.99 -2.85 79.65
C THR A 254 27.67 -4.17 79.29
N ASP A 255 28.60 -4.62 80.12
CA ASP A 255 29.32 -5.88 79.91
C ASP A 255 28.38 -7.08 80.10
N VAL A 256 27.50 -7.07 81.12
CA VAL A 256 26.45 -8.10 81.29
C VAL A 256 25.48 -8.10 80.10
N ALA A 257 25.01 -6.93 79.66
CA ALA A 257 24.13 -6.83 78.50
C ALA A 257 24.81 -7.36 77.22
N ALA A 258 26.11 -7.14 77.04
CA ALA A 258 26.89 -7.68 75.92
C ALA A 258 27.02 -9.21 75.99
N TYR A 259 27.23 -9.79 77.17
CA TYR A 259 27.24 -11.24 77.34
C TYR A 259 25.87 -11.87 77.02
N LEU A 260 24.79 -11.24 77.49
CA LEU A 260 23.42 -11.67 77.16
C LEU A 260 23.13 -11.54 75.66
N GLN A 261 23.60 -10.46 75.01
CA GLN A 261 23.47 -10.29 73.56
C GLN A 261 24.20 -11.37 72.77
N ASN A 262 25.42 -11.74 73.18
CA ASN A 262 26.16 -12.82 72.54
C ASN A 262 25.44 -14.17 72.68
N LEU A 263 24.81 -14.41 73.82
CA LEU A 263 24.01 -15.61 74.05
C LEU A 263 22.76 -15.63 73.17
N ILE A 264 22.03 -14.51 73.07
CA ILE A 264 20.87 -14.36 72.18
C ILE A 264 21.28 -14.65 70.73
N SER A 265 22.35 -14.02 70.25
CA SER A 265 22.83 -14.21 68.88
C SER A 265 23.26 -15.65 68.59
N ALA A 266 23.85 -16.34 69.56
CA ALA A 266 24.23 -17.76 69.42
C ALA A 266 23.00 -18.69 69.44
N ILE A 267 21.94 -18.34 70.15
CA ILE A 267 20.69 -19.10 70.15
C ILE A 267 19.93 -18.88 68.83
N ASP A 268 19.85 -17.64 68.36
CA ASP A 268 19.12 -17.29 67.15
C ASP A 268 19.82 -17.78 65.87
N SER A 269 21.12 -18.06 65.93
CA SER A 269 21.89 -18.59 64.81
C SER A 269 21.67 -20.08 64.53
N PHE A 270 20.95 -20.81 65.39
CA PHE A 270 20.69 -22.23 65.18
C PHE A 270 19.81 -22.48 63.94
N ASP A 271 20.36 -23.20 62.96
CA ASP A 271 19.63 -23.61 61.75
C ASP A 271 18.43 -24.54 62.09
N ASP A 272 17.33 -24.42 61.33
CA ASP A 272 16.16 -25.30 61.35
C ASP A 272 16.53 -26.77 61.18
N ASP A 273 17.54 -27.05 60.35
CA ASP A 273 17.93 -28.40 59.99
C ASP A 273 18.81 -29.08 61.05
N LEU A 274 19.41 -28.33 61.98
CA LEU A 274 20.32 -28.90 62.98
C LEU A 274 19.63 -29.94 63.88
N PHE A 275 18.39 -29.69 64.30
CA PHE A 275 17.67 -30.58 65.22
C PHE A 275 16.74 -31.58 64.52
N LYS A 276 16.33 -31.28 63.28
CA LYS A 276 15.32 -32.06 62.53
C LYS A 276 15.94 -33.14 61.65
N ASN A 277 17.04 -32.81 60.96
CA ASN A 277 17.55 -33.61 59.84
C ASN A 277 18.99 -34.10 60.05
N ASN A 278 19.56 -33.82 61.22
CA ASN A 278 20.94 -34.15 61.55
C ASN A 278 21.04 -35.44 62.37
N THR A 279 21.53 -36.51 61.73
CA THR A 279 21.70 -37.82 62.38
C THR A 279 22.82 -37.83 63.42
N ASP A 280 23.76 -36.89 63.33
CA ASP A 280 24.96 -36.83 64.16
C ASP A 280 24.85 -35.81 65.30
N PHE A 281 23.66 -35.22 65.51
CA PHE A 281 23.42 -34.28 66.59
C PHE A 281 23.50 -34.98 67.96
N ASP A 282 24.53 -34.62 68.75
CA ASP A 282 24.69 -35.11 70.10
C ASP A 282 23.76 -34.36 71.08
N ALA A 283 22.54 -34.88 71.23
CA ALA A 283 21.55 -34.34 72.16
C ALA A 283 22.03 -34.35 73.62
N LYS A 284 22.91 -35.27 74.00
CA LYS A 284 23.44 -35.34 75.36
C LYS A 284 24.42 -34.19 75.61
N TYR A 285 25.32 -33.93 74.67
CA TYR A 285 26.24 -32.80 74.75
C TYR A 285 25.50 -31.46 74.73
N PHE A 286 24.49 -31.28 73.87
CA PHE A 286 23.65 -30.08 73.91
C PHE A 286 22.97 -29.87 75.27
N LYS A 287 22.38 -30.92 75.87
CA LYS A 287 21.78 -30.85 77.22
C LYS A 287 22.81 -30.50 78.29
N ASN A 288 24.06 -30.92 78.15
CA ASN A 288 25.14 -30.51 79.04
C ASN A 288 25.41 -29.00 78.93
N VAL A 289 25.47 -28.44 77.72
CA VAL A 289 25.63 -26.99 77.51
C VAL A 289 24.45 -26.20 78.08
N ILE A 290 23.22 -26.71 77.94
CA ILE A 290 22.04 -26.14 78.60
C ILE A 290 22.17 -26.15 80.13
N THR A 291 22.70 -27.23 80.69
CA THR A 291 22.95 -27.36 82.13
C THR A 291 24.01 -26.34 82.60
N GLU A 292 25.08 -26.14 81.82
CA GLU A 292 26.09 -25.11 82.07
C GLU A 292 25.47 -23.70 82.04
N LEU A 293 24.57 -23.42 81.09
CA LEU A 293 23.87 -22.13 81.02
C LEU A 293 22.96 -21.91 82.23
N LYS A 294 22.20 -22.92 82.65
CA LYS A 294 21.39 -22.85 83.89
C LYS A 294 22.26 -22.49 85.09
N LEU A 295 23.42 -23.14 85.19
CA LEU A 295 24.39 -22.88 86.25
C LEU A 295 24.93 -21.44 86.17
N ALA A 296 25.26 -20.97 84.96
CA ALA A 296 25.74 -19.63 84.69
C ALA A 296 24.72 -18.56 85.11
N LEU A 297 23.45 -18.77 84.80
CA LEU A 297 22.38 -17.83 85.18
C LEU A 297 22.13 -17.84 86.70
N ARG A 298 22.22 -19.00 87.35
CA ARG A 298 22.02 -19.14 88.79
C ARG A 298 23.21 -18.69 89.65
N MET A 299 24.43 -18.78 89.16
CA MET A 299 25.63 -18.52 89.98
C MET A 299 26.61 -17.52 89.37
N GLY A 300 26.36 -17.12 88.13
CA GLY A 300 27.24 -16.26 87.36
C GLY A 300 27.03 -14.78 87.63
N PRO A 301 27.57 -13.94 86.75
CA PRO A 301 27.81 -12.53 87.02
C PRO A 301 26.57 -11.67 87.24
N ILE A 302 25.46 -12.03 86.62
CA ILE A 302 24.22 -11.23 86.66
C ILE A 302 23.70 -11.07 88.10
N ARG A 303 23.89 -12.09 88.94
CA ARG A 303 23.52 -12.02 90.37
C ARG A 303 24.52 -11.25 91.23
N ARG A 304 25.73 -11.02 90.72
CA ARG A 304 26.87 -10.46 91.46
C ARG A 304 27.04 -8.96 91.23
N ILE A 305 26.37 -8.37 90.23
CA ILE A 305 26.30 -6.92 90.08
C ILE A 305 25.41 -6.30 91.19
N PRO A 306 25.63 -5.03 91.58
CA PRO A 306 24.69 -4.28 92.41
C PRO A 306 23.29 -4.39 91.80
N ASP A 307 22.26 -4.57 92.64
CA ASP A 307 20.88 -4.86 92.21
C ASP A 307 20.65 -6.16 91.43
N GLY A 308 21.63 -7.08 91.38
CA GLY A 308 21.49 -8.39 90.73
C GLY A 308 20.28 -9.22 91.22
N ARG A 309 19.88 -9.01 92.48
CA ARG A 309 18.65 -9.61 93.05
C ARG A 309 17.36 -9.11 92.41
N SER A 310 17.35 -7.90 91.85
CA SER A 310 16.17 -7.34 91.16
C SER A 310 15.87 -8.05 89.83
N PHE A 311 16.86 -8.74 89.26
CA PHE A 311 16.69 -9.55 88.04
C PHE A 311 16.33 -11.01 88.33
N GLN A 312 16.25 -11.40 89.61
CA GLN A 312 16.14 -12.79 90.04
C GLN A 312 14.89 -13.49 89.47
N GLU A 313 13.76 -12.80 89.45
CA GLU A 313 12.50 -13.32 88.89
C GLU A 313 12.66 -13.70 87.41
N LYS A 314 13.24 -12.80 86.61
CA LYS A 314 13.47 -13.06 85.18
C LYS A 314 14.56 -14.12 84.94
N ILE A 315 15.59 -14.16 85.79
CA ILE A 315 16.59 -15.25 85.76
C ILE A 315 15.93 -16.60 86.02
N ASP A 316 15.05 -16.68 87.02
CA ASP A 316 14.35 -17.92 87.37
C ASP A 316 13.38 -18.35 86.27
N GLU A 317 12.76 -17.40 85.57
CA GLU A 317 11.96 -17.65 84.38
C GLU A 317 12.79 -18.26 83.24
N VAL A 318 13.95 -17.67 82.89
CA VAL A 318 14.85 -18.24 81.87
C VAL A 318 15.29 -19.65 82.26
N VAL A 319 15.65 -19.86 83.53
CA VAL A 319 16.04 -21.16 84.07
C VAL A 319 14.91 -22.18 83.95
N SER A 320 13.68 -21.78 84.26
CA SER A 320 12.50 -22.64 84.14
C SER A 320 12.26 -23.04 82.68
N GLN A 321 12.45 -22.12 81.72
CA GLN A 321 12.39 -22.44 80.30
C GLN A 321 13.51 -23.42 79.90
N LEU A 322 14.69 -23.31 80.49
CA LEU A 322 15.81 -24.22 80.24
C LEU A 322 15.61 -25.61 80.89
N ASP A 323 14.86 -25.73 81.98
CA ASP A 323 14.53 -27.01 82.63
C ASP A 323 13.77 -27.95 81.68
N THR A 324 12.96 -27.39 80.78
CA THR A 324 12.15 -28.17 79.83
C THR A 324 12.99 -29.06 78.89
N PHE A 325 14.24 -28.67 78.58
CA PHE A 325 15.13 -29.43 77.70
C PHE A 325 15.53 -30.80 78.28
N GLU A 326 15.42 -31.01 79.59
CA GLU A 326 15.79 -32.28 80.23
C GLU A 326 14.90 -33.42 79.71
N THR A 327 13.60 -33.18 79.55
CA THR A 327 12.59 -34.18 79.17
C THR A 327 12.06 -34.01 77.74
N MET A 328 12.35 -32.88 77.09
CA MET A 328 11.90 -32.57 75.73
C MET A 328 12.58 -33.42 74.65
N LYS A 329 11.88 -33.65 73.54
CA LYS A 329 12.40 -34.33 72.34
C LYS A 329 13.20 -33.35 71.47
N THR A 330 14.25 -33.84 70.79
CA THR A 330 15.17 -33.03 69.98
C THR A 330 14.47 -32.18 68.93
N LYS A 331 13.44 -32.72 68.27
CA LYS A 331 12.64 -32.01 67.25
C LYS A 331 12.01 -30.69 67.75
N ASP A 332 11.80 -30.57 69.06
CA ASP A 332 11.13 -29.43 69.68
C ASP A 332 12.14 -28.43 70.28
N PHE A 333 13.44 -28.75 70.28
CA PHE A 333 14.50 -27.93 70.90
C PHE A 333 14.59 -26.52 70.31
N LYS A 334 14.41 -26.37 68.99
CA LYS A 334 14.47 -25.06 68.34
C LYS A 334 13.38 -24.12 68.84
N THR A 335 12.14 -24.60 68.89
CA THR A 335 11.00 -23.81 69.35
C THR A 335 11.21 -23.37 70.80
N GLN A 336 11.75 -24.25 71.63
CA GLN A 336 12.08 -23.93 73.01
C GLN A 336 13.25 -22.95 73.13
N LEU A 337 14.28 -23.08 72.28
CA LEU A 337 15.42 -22.16 72.22
C LEU A 337 14.97 -20.73 71.86
N LEU A 338 14.03 -20.56 70.93
CA LEU A 338 13.45 -19.25 70.62
C LEU A 338 12.71 -18.63 71.82
N THR A 339 12.01 -19.46 72.59
CA THR A 339 11.34 -19.03 73.82
C THR A 339 12.36 -18.57 74.87
N VAL A 340 13.45 -19.33 75.03
CA VAL A 340 14.60 -18.95 75.87
C VAL A 340 15.24 -17.65 75.40
N SER A 341 15.51 -17.49 74.09
CA SER A 341 16.09 -16.28 73.50
C SER A 341 15.25 -15.04 73.78
N THR A 342 13.93 -15.16 73.64
CA THR A 342 12.97 -14.09 73.95
C THR A 342 13.06 -13.69 75.42
N THR A 343 13.07 -14.67 76.33
CA THR A 343 13.14 -14.42 77.77
C THR A 343 14.49 -13.80 78.18
N ILE A 344 15.59 -14.23 77.54
CA ILE A 344 16.93 -13.64 77.74
C ILE A 344 16.99 -12.20 77.21
N THR A 345 16.29 -11.91 76.11
CA THR A 345 16.16 -10.54 75.57
C THR A 345 15.46 -9.62 76.56
N GLU A 346 14.40 -10.08 77.21
CA GLU A 346 13.74 -9.33 78.28
C GLU A 346 14.67 -9.10 79.48
N LEU A 347 15.42 -10.14 79.90
CA LEU A 347 16.44 -10.01 80.95
C LEU A 347 17.50 -8.96 80.59
N LYS A 348 17.98 -8.98 79.35
CA LYS A 348 18.95 -8.00 78.84
C LYS A 348 18.39 -6.57 78.93
N ASN A 349 17.15 -6.36 78.48
CA ASN A 349 16.51 -5.04 78.53
C ASN A 349 16.37 -4.54 79.99
N LEU A 350 16.03 -5.43 80.93
CA LEU A 350 16.00 -5.07 82.36
C LEU A 350 17.38 -4.64 82.88
N VAL A 351 18.44 -5.35 82.48
CA VAL A 351 19.82 -4.98 82.85
C VAL A 351 20.20 -3.62 82.24
N GLU A 352 19.82 -3.35 80.99
CA GLU A 352 20.13 -2.09 80.30
C GLU A 352 19.37 -0.89 80.90
N THR A 353 18.13 -1.06 81.36
CA THR A 353 17.35 0.02 81.99
C THR A 353 17.85 0.44 83.38
N LYS A 354 18.71 -0.37 84.01
CA LYS A 354 19.37 -0.08 85.29
C LYS A 354 20.74 0.60 85.14
N ARG A 355 21.22 0.77 83.90
CA ARG A 355 22.40 1.58 83.55
C ARG A 355 22.13 3.05 83.79
#